data_AF-A0A1G9ZMN8-F1
#
_entry.id   AF-A0A1G9ZMN8-F1
#
_cell.length_a   1.000
_cell.length_b   1.000
_cell.length_c   1.000
_cell.angle_alpha   90.00
_cell.angle_beta   90.00
_cell.angle_gamma   90.00
#
_symmetry.space_group_name_H-M   'P 1'
#
loop_
_entity.id
_entity.type
_entity.pdbx_description
1 polymer ?
#
loop_
_entity_poly.entity_id
_entity_poly.type
_entity_poly.pdbx_seq_one_letter_code
_entity_poly.pdbx_strand_id
1 'polypeptide(L)'
;MELALDVPCPVCEGSGKNTEPGIEHIGEEEYRKRKRAVRFLLAPPVAARINEIADEWEELKQYAAERGDDEVLGFVDYLQLREGDSVITRAYVTANTHPDCEPCKGKGRELTEQGKMVLAFIKRWPPE
;
A
#
# COMPACT_ATOMS: atom_id res chain seq x y z
N MET A 1 -7.30 26.05 -19.26
CA MET A 1 -7.57 25.57 -17.90
C MET A 1 -8.09 24.15 -18.06
N GLU A 2 -7.26 23.15 -17.83
CA GLU A 2 -7.69 21.74 -17.93
C GLU A 2 -8.72 21.48 -16.82
N LEU A 3 -9.90 20.99 -17.19
CA LEU A 3 -10.90 20.55 -16.23
C LEU A 3 -10.48 19.19 -15.68
N ALA A 4 -9.98 19.16 -14.45
CA ALA A 4 -9.76 17.92 -13.74
C ALA A 4 -11.13 17.28 -13.39
N LEU A 5 -11.42 16.13 -14.01
CA LEU A 5 -12.65 15.36 -13.78
C LEU A 5 -12.56 14.48 -12.53
N ASP A 6 -11.34 14.25 -12.03
CA ASP A 6 -11.04 13.56 -10.79
C ASP A 6 -10.04 14.35 -9.96
N VAL A 7 -9.98 14.02 -8.67
CA VAL A 7 -9.01 14.54 -7.71
C VAL A 7 -8.44 13.38 -6.89
N PRO A 8 -7.21 13.51 -6.34
CA PRO A 8 -6.70 12.56 -5.37
C PRO A 8 -7.69 12.39 -4.21
N CYS A 9 -7.94 11.15 -3.80
CA CYS A 9 -8.77 10.87 -2.64
C CYS A 9 -8.11 11.49 -1.40
N PRO A 10 -8.78 12.41 -0.68
CA PRO A 10 -8.17 13.10 0.46
C PRO A 10 -7.94 12.18 1.66
N VAL A 11 -8.63 11.05 1.72
CA VAL A 11 -8.54 10.09 2.85
C VAL A 11 -7.31 9.20 2.73
N CYS A 12 -6.89 8.83 1.52
CA CYS A 12 -5.71 8.00 1.28
C CYS A 12 -4.60 8.74 0.53
N GLU A 13 -4.72 10.05 0.40
CA GLU A 13 -3.78 10.95 -0.28
C GLU A 13 -3.37 10.47 -1.68
N GLY A 14 -4.31 9.88 -2.43
CA GLY A 14 -4.02 9.36 -3.76
C GLY A 14 -3.52 7.92 -3.83
N SER A 15 -3.11 7.32 -2.71
CA SER A 15 -2.53 5.95 -2.71
C SER A 15 -3.54 4.86 -3.06
N GLY A 16 -4.84 5.11 -2.84
CA GLY A 16 -5.89 4.11 -2.98
C GLY A 16 -5.93 3.09 -1.86
N LYS A 17 -5.02 3.16 -0.89
CA LYS A 17 -4.85 2.16 0.17
C LYS A 17 -5.13 2.76 1.55
N ASN A 18 -5.76 1.98 2.42
CA ASN A 18 -5.89 2.32 3.82
C ASN A 18 -4.68 1.75 4.57
N THR A 19 -3.78 2.61 5.02
CA THR A 19 -2.58 2.22 5.78
C THR A 19 -2.89 1.87 7.23
N GLU A 20 -4.03 2.34 7.75
CA GLU A 20 -4.48 2.09 9.13
C GLU A 20 -5.92 1.56 9.18
N PRO A 21 -6.22 0.39 8.60
CA PRO A 21 -7.55 -0.19 8.70
C PRO A 21 -7.91 -0.55 10.14
N GLY A 22 -9.06 -0.03 10.59
CA GLY A 22 -9.73 -0.48 11.81
C GLY A 22 -10.49 -1.80 11.63
N ILE A 23 -11.09 -2.27 12.72
CA ILE A 23 -11.80 -3.57 12.77
C ILE A 23 -12.94 -3.61 11.76
N GLU A 24 -13.63 -2.50 11.58
CA GLU A 24 -14.75 -2.31 10.65
C GLU A 24 -14.35 -2.51 9.18
N HIS A 25 -13.08 -2.35 8.83
CA HIS A 25 -12.60 -2.44 7.45
C HIS A 25 -12.10 -3.83 7.05
N ILE A 26 -11.45 -4.55 7.98
CA ILE A 26 -10.80 -5.85 7.70
C ILE A 26 -11.42 -7.01 8.48
N GLY A 27 -12.38 -6.74 9.36
CA GLY A 27 -12.99 -7.73 10.24
C GLY A 27 -12.14 -8.04 11.46
N GLU A 28 -12.78 -8.64 12.46
CA GLU A 28 -12.18 -8.87 13.78
C GLU A 28 -11.00 -9.87 13.73
N GLU A 29 -11.12 -10.93 12.94
CA GLU A 29 -10.08 -11.96 12.84
C GLU A 29 -8.79 -11.39 12.23
N GLU A 30 -8.88 -10.73 11.08
CA GLU A 30 -7.72 -10.15 10.40
C GLU A 30 -7.13 -8.99 11.20
N TYR A 31 -7.96 -8.16 11.83
CA TYR A 31 -7.46 -7.13 12.74
C TYR A 31 -6.66 -7.71 13.89
N ARG A 32 -7.11 -8.82 14.50
CA ARG A 32 -6.36 -9.52 15.55
C ARG A 32 -5.05 -10.10 15.01
N LYS A 33 -5.06 -10.72 13.82
CA LYS A 33 -3.84 -11.22 13.15
C LYS A 33 -2.85 -10.09 12.91
N ARG A 34 -3.29 -8.98 12.32
CA ARG A 34 -2.49 -7.77 12.09
C ARG A 34 -1.89 -7.22 13.37
N LYS A 35 -2.67 -7.06 14.44
CA LYS A 35 -2.15 -6.59 15.74
C LYS A 35 -1.10 -7.53 16.34
N ARG A 36 -1.29 -8.85 16.21
CA ARG A 36 -0.28 -9.83 16.65
C ARG A 36 0.99 -9.74 15.81
N ALA A 37 0.85 -9.61 14.50
CA ALA A 37 1.97 -9.43 13.58
C ALA A 37 2.77 -8.17 13.92
N VAL A 38 2.11 -7.01 14.09
CA VAL A 38 2.76 -5.76 14.51
C VAL A 38 3.52 -5.95 15.83
N ARG A 39 2.91 -6.57 16.85
CA ARG A 39 3.61 -6.83 18.12
C ARG A 39 4.82 -7.75 17.96
N PHE A 40 4.71 -8.77 17.11
CA PHE A 40 5.81 -9.68 16.82
C PHE A 40 6.97 -8.96 16.15
N LEU A 41 6.69 -8.10 15.16
CA LEU A 41 7.72 -7.32 14.46
C LEU A 41 8.42 -6.31 15.38
N LEU A 42 7.72 -5.82 16.42
CA LEU A 42 8.29 -4.94 17.44
C LEU A 42 9.13 -5.66 18.50
N ALA A 43 9.16 -7.00 18.50
CA ALA A 43 10.01 -7.73 19.44
C ALA A 43 11.50 -7.42 19.14
N PRO A 44 12.35 -7.12 20.14
CA PRO A 44 13.72 -6.65 19.90
C PRO A 44 14.56 -7.48 18.90
N PRO A 45 14.61 -8.83 18.98
CA PRO A 45 15.39 -9.60 18.02
C PRO A 45 14.82 -9.56 16.60
N VAL A 46 13.49 -9.45 16.46
CA VAL A 46 12.83 -9.38 15.15
C VAL A 46 13.00 -7.99 14.55
N ALA A 47 12.82 -6.94 15.35
CA ALA A 47 13.04 -5.56 14.93
C ALA A 47 14.49 -5.32 14.48
N ALA A 48 15.47 -5.82 15.25
CA ALA A 48 16.89 -5.74 14.87
C ALA A 48 17.13 -6.43 13.54
N ARG A 49 16.58 -7.64 13.34
CA ARG A 49 16.72 -8.37 12.09
C ARG A 49 16.09 -7.65 10.90
N ILE A 50 14.92 -7.05 11.07
CA ILE A 50 14.25 -6.28 10.00
C ILE A 50 15.07 -5.04 9.65
N ASN A 51 15.63 -4.35 10.65
CA ASN A 51 16.46 -3.17 10.41
C ASN A 51 17.75 -3.54 9.65
N GLU A 52 18.42 -4.63 10.02
CA GLU A 52 19.59 -5.12 9.27
C GLU A 52 19.27 -5.38 7.79
N ILE A 53 18.11 -5.99 7.52
CA ILE A 53 17.66 -6.27 6.14
C ILE A 53 17.26 -4.96 5.43
N ALA A 54 16.67 -4.01 6.14
CA ALA A 54 16.29 -2.71 5.60
C ALA A 54 17.51 -1.86 5.23
N ASP A 55 18.54 -1.86 6.08
CA ASP A 55 19.81 -1.18 5.82
C ASP A 55 20.51 -1.80 4.59
N GLU A 56 20.58 -3.13 4.52
CA GLU A 56 21.12 -3.86 3.35
C GLU A 56 20.34 -3.50 2.06
N TRP A 57 19.01 -3.44 2.14
CA TRP A 57 18.16 -3.07 1.01
C TRP A 57 18.39 -1.62 0.54
N GLU A 58 18.51 -0.66 1.48
CA GLU A 58 18.72 0.74 1.13
C GLU A 58 20.11 0.96 0.50
N GLU A 59 21.14 0.25 0.99
CA GLU A 59 22.47 0.25 0.35
C GLU A 59 22.43 -0.25 -1.09
N LEU A 60 21.72 -1.36 -1.34
CA LEU A 60 21.55 -1.92 -2.69
C LEU A 60 20.77 -0.98 -3.61
N LYS A 61 19.71 -0.36 -3.08
CA LYS A 61 18.90 0.62 -3.80
C LYS A 61 19.72 1.86 -4.17
N GLN A 62 20.55 2.34 -3.26
CA GLN A 62 21.46 3.46 -3.55
C GLN A 62 22.50 3.07 -4.61
N TYR A 63 23.10 1.88 -4.48
CA TYR A 63 24.06 1.37 -5.46
C TYR A 63 23.47 1.23 -6.87
N ALA A 64 22.23 0.75 -6.99
CA ALA A 64 21.50 0.68 -8.25
C ALA A 64 21.24 2.07 -8.84
N ALA A 65 20.77 3.01 -8.01
CA ALA A 65 20.51 4.39 -8.42
C ALA A 65 21.78 5.09 -8.94
N GLU A 66 22.93 4.88 -8.31
CA GLU A 66 24.24 5.42 -8.74
C GLU A 66 24.68 4.88 -10.11
N ARG A 67 24.19 3.71 -10.51
CA ARG A 67 24.48 3.07 -11.80
C ARG A 67 23.42 3.33 -12.86
N GLY A 68 22.35 4.04 -12.52
CA GLY A 68 21.21 4.25 -13.42
C GLY A 68 20.42 2.97 -13.70
N ASP A 69 20.46 2.01 -12.77
CA ASP A 69 19.65 0.80 -12.82
C ASP A 69 18.27 1.10 -12.21
N ASP A 70 17.21 0.80 -12.96
CA ASP A 70 15.83 1.02 -12.58
C ASP A 70 15.16 -0.23 -11.98
N GLU A 71 15.81 -1.39 -12.04
CA GLU A 71 15.30 -2.65 -11.50
C GLU A 71 15.63 -2.82 -10.01
N VAL A 72 15.02 -1.99 -9.15
CA VAL A 72 15.10 -2.16 -7.69
C VAL A 72 13.84 -2.83 -7.16
N LEU A 73 14.00 -3.99 -6.53
CA LEU A 73 12.92 -4.69 -5.85
C LEU A 73 12.34 -3.83 -4.72
N GLY A 74 11.01 -3.90 -4.53
CA GLY A 74 10.38 -3.35 -3.33
C GLY A 74 10.86 -4.08 -2.08
N PHE A 75 10.82 -3.41 -0.92
CA PHE A 75 11.31 -4.00 0.33
C PHE A 75 10.63 -5.33 0.69
N VAL A 76 9.33 -5.49 0.41
CA VAL A 76 8.61 -6.75 0.66
C VAL A 76 9.16 -7.89 -0.19
N ASP A 77 9.41 -7.64 -1.48
CA ASP A 77 9.95 -8.64 -2.39
C ASP A 77 11.40 -8.98 -2.02
N TYR A 78 12.17 -7.98 -1.61
CA TYR A 78 13.52 -8.16 -1.10
C TYR A 78 13.54 -8.98 0.20
N LEU A 79 12.64 -8.68 1.14
CA LEU A 79 12.48 -9.44 2.38
C LEU A 79 12.13 -10.90 2.08
N GLN A 80 11.23 -11.15 1.12
CA GLN A 80 10.86 -12.49 0.70
C GLN A 80 12.01 -13.21 -0.01
N LEU A 81 12.84 -12.52 -0.79
CA LEU A 81 14.07 -13.07 -1.37
C LEU A 81 15.08 -13.46 -0.28
N ARG A 82 15.24 -12.61 0.75
CA ARG A 82 16.26 -12.76 1.79
C ARG A 82 15.91 -13.82 2.83
N GLU A 83 14.66 -13.82 3.30
CA GLU A 83 14.19 -14.65 4.41
C GLU A 83 13.27 -15.79 3.95
N GLY A 84 12.81 -15.78 2.68
CA GLY A 84 11.86 -16.76 2.17
C GLY A 84 10.46 -16.61 2.80
N ASP A 85 9.70 -17.71 2.81
CA ASP A 85 8.42 -17.81 3.53
C ASP A 85 8.63 -18.05 5.04
N SER A 86 9.33 -17.12 5.68
CA SER A 86 9.59 -17.15 7.12
C SER A 86 8.43 -16.57 7.93
N VAL A 87 8.46 -16.79 9.25
CA VAL A 87 7.52 -16.15 10.18
C VAL A 87 7.66 -14.63 10.15
N ILE A 88 8.87 -14.10 9.92
CA ILE A 88 9.13 -12.66 9.80
C ILE A 88 8.46 -12.12 8.54
N THR A 89 8.65 -12.76 7.39
CA THR A 89 8.04 -12.35 6.11
C THR A 89 6.52 -12.36 6.20
N ARG A 90 5.91 -13.44 6.70
CA ARG A 90 4.45 -13.53 6.85
C ARG A 90 3.91 -12.49 7.81
N ALA A 91 4.58 -12.24 8.93
CA ALA A 91 4.19 -11.20 9.86
C ALA A 91 4.33 -9.80 9.24
N TYR A 92 5.38 -9.55 8.48
CA TYR A 92 5.58 -8.27 7.78
C TYR A 92 4.48 -8.00 6.77
N VAL A 93 4.15 -8.98 5.92
CA VAL A 93 3.05 -8.89 4.95
C VAL A 93 1.70 -8.67 5.66
N THR A 94 1.43 -9.42 6.73
CA THR A 94 0.19 -9.30 7.50
C THR A 94 0.07 -7.94 8.20
N ALA A 95 1.17 -7.43 8.77
CA ALA A 95 1.19 -6.12 9.44
C ALA A 95 0.94 -4.96 8.45
N ASN A 96 1.48 -5.10 7.24
CA ASN A 96 1.41 -4.12 6.16
C ASN A 96 0.32 -4.45 5.12
N THR A 97 -0.68 -5.24 5.51
CA THR A 97 -1.86 -5.45 4.65
C THR A 97 -2.66 -4.15 4.63
N HIS A 98 -2.56 -3.42 3.52
CA HIS A 98 -3.29 -2.19 3.29
C HIS A 98 -4.48 -2.50 2.37
N PRO A 99 -5.69 -2.74 2.93
CA PRO A 99 -6.87 -2.94 2.10
C PRO A 99 -7.17 -1.69 1.28
N ASP A 100 -8.05 -1.85 0.31
CA ASP A 100 -8.51 -0.72 -0.50
C ASP A 100 -9.16 0.35 0.39
N CYS A 101 -8.81 1.60 0.12
CA CYS A 101 -9.43 2.75 0.77
C CYS A 101 -10.94 2.73 0.51
N GLU A 102 -11.74 2.76 1.58
CA GLU A 102 -13.18 2.58 1.48
C GLU A 102 -13.87 3.70 0.66
N PRO A 103 -13.54 4.99 0.83
CA PRO A 103 -14.06 6.07 0.00
C PRO A 103 -13.82 5.90 -1.50
N CYS A 104 -12.57 5.67 -1.91
CA CYS A 104 -12.20 5.63 -3.33
C CYS A 104 -12.15 4.23 -3.95
N LYS A 105 -12.45 3.19 -3.17
CA LYS A 105 -12.49 1.78 -3.59
C LYS A 105 -11.22 1.33 -4.31
N GLY A 106 -10.06 1.67 -3.75
CA GLY A 106 -8.77 1.25 -4.31
C GLY A 106 -8.24 2.13 -5.44
N LYS A 107 -9.04 3.06 -5.97
CA LYS A 107 -8.66 3.85 -7.16
C LYS A 107 -7.68 4.97 -6.88
N GLY A 108 -7.55 5.38 -5.62
CA GLY A 108 -6.76 6.55 -5.23
C GLY A 108 -7.35 7.89 -5.68
N ARG A 109 -8.42 7.88 -6.46
CA ARG A 109 -9.04 9.10 -7.00
C ARG A 109 -10.55 9.07 -6.83
N GLU A 110 -11.12 10.25 -6.69
CA GLU A 110 -12.56 10.48 -6.61
C GLU A 110 -12.99 11.46 -7.70
N LEU A 111 -14.16 11.23 -8.28
CA LEU A 111 -14.71 12.15 -9.28
C LEU A 111 -15.09 13.48 -8.64
N THR A 112 -14.72 14.57 -9.29
CA THR A 112 -15.24 15.90 -8.95
C THR A 112 -16.74 15.97 -9.24
N GLU A 113 -17.47 16.96 -8.72
CA GLU A 113 -18.88 17.15 -9.06
C GLU A 113 -19.10 17.27 -10.57
N GLN A 114 -18.19 17.96 -11.26
CA GLN A 114 -18.18 18.06 -12.72
C GLN A 114 -17.95 16.68 -13.37
N GLY A 115 -16.98 15.89 -12.87
CA GLY A 115 -16.76 14.53 -13.32
C GLY A 115 -17.97 13.61 -13.12
N LYS A 116 -18.68 13.75 -12.00
CA LYS A 116 -19.94 13.02 -11.73
C LYS A 116 -21.02 13.41 -12.74
N MET A 117 -21.18 14.70 -13.03
CA MET A 117 -22.15 15.18 -14.02
C MET A 117 -21.86 14.66 -15.43
N VAL A 118 -20.59 14.69 -15.85
CA VAL A 118 -20.17 14.15 -17.16
C VAL A 118 -20.41 12.64 -17.24
N LEU A 119 -20.05 11.89 -16.20
CA LEU A 119 -20.30 10.45 -16.17
C LEU A 119 -21.80 10.13 -16.22
N ALA A 120 -22.64 10.90 -15.52
CA ALA A 120 -24.09 10.75 -15.58
C ALA A 120 -24.65 11.07 -16.97
N PHE A 121 -24.10 12.08 -17.65
CA PHE A 121 -24.46 12.41 -19.02
C PHE A 121 -24.12 11.25 -19.99
N ILE A 122 -22.89 10.75 -19.96
CA ILE A 122 -22.44 9.63 -20.81
C ILE A 122 -23.28 8.37 -20.57
N LYS A 123 -23.58 8.04 -19.30
CA LYS A 123 -24.43 6.88 -18.98
C LYS A 123 -25.85 7.00 -19.52
N ARG A 124 -26.37 8.22 -19.63
CA ARG A 124 -27.71 8.49 -20.15
C ARG A 124 -27.76 8.52 -21.68
N TRP A 125 -26.64 8.87 -22.31
CA TRP A 125 -26.47 8.95 -23.76
C TRP A 125 -25.16 8.26 -24.16
N PRO A 126 -25.14 6.92 -24.14
CA PRO A 126 -23.96 6.19 -24.58
C PRO A 126 -23.70 6.53 -26.06
N PRO A 127 -22.45 6.80 -26.45
CA PRO A 127 -22.10 6.94 -27.85
C PRO A 127 -22.44 5.64 -28.61
N GLU A 128 -22.96 5.77 -29.84
CA GLU A 128 -23.26 4.65 -30.74
C GLU A 128 -22.04 3.79 -31.06
#